data_AF-A0A559GPU4-F1
#
_entry.id   AF-A0A559GPU4-F1
#
_cell.length_a   1.000
_cell.length_b   1.000
_cell.length_c   1.000
_cell.angle_alpha   90.00
_cell.angle_beta   90.00
_cell.angle_gamma   90.00
#
_symmetry.space_group_name_H-M   'P 1'
#
loop_
_entity.id
_entity.type
_entity.pdbx_description
1 polymer ?
#
loop_
_entity_poly.entity_id
_entity_poly.type
_entity_poly.pdbx_seq_one_letter_code
_entity_poly.pdbx_strand_id
1 'polypeptide(L)'
;AYGRALSGVPEAQDKVKAAYHLAQGPFKQALGLWYAHEKFSPEAKADVEKKVATMIDVYKERLAKNDWLTPETRDKAIVKLNVIKPYIGYPEELPERYKDKVVDETASLFENALAFARVEIKHSWSKWNQPVDYKEWGMPAHMVNA
;
A
#
# COMPACT_ATOMS: atom_id res chain seq x y z
N ALA A 1 13.26 -7.97 23.42
CA ALA A 1 13.17 -9.23 24.18
C ALA A 1 11.78 -9.84 24.08
N TYR A 2 10.73 -9.12 24.51
CA TYR A 2 9.34 -9.62 24.48
C TYR A 2 8.87 -10.11 23.09
N GLY A 3 9.01 -9.31 22.03
CA GLY A 3 8.59 -9.71 20.68
C GLY A 3 9.28 -10.98 20.16
N ARG A 4 10.53 -11.23 20.54
CA ARG A 4 11.26 -12.45 20.20
C ARG A 4 10.75 -13.67 20.97
N ALA A 5 10.36 -13.49 22.23
CA ALA A 5 9.75 -14.55 23.03
C ALA A 5 8.40 -15.01 22.44
N LEU A 6 7.59 -14.07 21.92
CA LEU A 6 6.32 -14.40 21.27
C LEU A 6 6.49 -15.15 19.94
N SER A 7 7.53 -14.84 19.17
CA SER A 7 7.74 -15.42 17.84
C SER A 7 8.69 -16.62 17.83
N GLY A 8 9.31 -16.95 18.97
CA GLY A 8 10.33 -18.01 19.06
C GLY A 8 11.64 -17.68 18.33
N VAL A 9 11.90 -16.41 18.03
CA VAL A 9 13.12 -16.01 17.31
C VAL A 9 14.29 -15.87 18.30
N PRO A 10 15.39 -16.64 18.15
CA PRO A 10 16.46 -16.70 19.14
C PRO A 10 17.28 -15.41 19.22
N GLU A 11 17.50 -14.75 18.08
CA GLU A 11 18.40 -13.61 17.96
C GLU A 11 17.69 -12.36 17.44
N ALA A 12 18.31 -11.20 17.66
CA ALA A 12 17.79 -9.96 17.08
C ALA A 12 17.90 -10.01 15.55
N GLN A 13 17.04 -9.27 14.87
CA GLN A 13 17.17 -9.09 13.44
C GLN A 13 18.53 -8.46 13.11
N ASP A 14 19.12 -8.89 11.99
CA ASP A 14 20.32 -8.27 11.43
C ASP A 14 20.21 -6.73 11.36
N LYS A 15 21.34 -6.05 11.61
CA LYS A 15 21.40 -4.59 11.72
C LYS A 15 21.05 -3.89 10.41
N VAL A 16 21.47 -4.42 9.27
CA VAL A 16 21.17 -3.83 7.95
C VAL A 16 19.67 -3.94 7.69
N LYS A 17 19.08 -5.11 7.95
CA LYS A 17 17.63 -5.30 7.80
C LYS A 17 16.83 -4.41 8.77
N ALA A 18 17.32 -4.21 10.00
CA ALA A 18 16.69 -3.31 10.96
C ALA A 18 16.76 -1.84 10.51
N ALA A 19 17.92 -1.39 10.03
CA ALA A 19 18.10 -0.04 9.48
C ALA A 19 17.22 0.18 8.24
N TYR A 20 17.12 -0.83 7.36
CA TYR A 20 16.21 -0.81 6.22
C TYR A 20 14.76 -0.58 6.64
N HIS A 21 14.24 -1.37 7.59
CA HIS A 21 12.85 -1.21 8.04
C HIS A 21 12.60 0.13 8.74
N LEU A 22 13.60 0.64 9.47
CA LEU A 22 13.53 1.95 10.08
C LEU A 22 13.43 3.07 9.04
N ALA A 23 14.27 3.05 8.01
CA ALA A 23 14.22 4.01 6.91
C ALA A 23 12.96 3.84 6.06
N GLN A 24 12.54 2.60 5.83
CA GLN A 24 11.33 2.27 5.08
C GLN A 24 10.08 2.87 5.75
N GLY A 25 9.96 2.84 7.08
CA GLY A 25 8.75 3.28 7.80
C GLY A 25 8.16 4.61 7.28
N PRO A 26 8.90 5.74 7.41
CA PRO A 26 8.45 7.04 6.92
C PRO A 26 8.52 7.17 5.38
N PHE A 27 9.42 6.45 4.70
CA PHE A 27 9.66 6.65 3.26
C PHE A 27 9.12 5.53 2.36
N LYS A 28 8.21 4.68 2.86
CA LYS A 28 7.83 3.43 2.18
C LYS A 28 7.30 3.63 0.77
N GLN A 29 6.47 4.65 0.52
CA GLN A 29 5.94 4.90 -0.83
C GLN A 29 7.01 5.44 -1.78
N ALA A 30 7.92 6.30 -1.30
CA ALA A 30 9.05 6.80 -2.09
C ALA A 30 10.00 5.67 -2.49
N LEU A 31 10.37 4.81 -1.54
CA LEU A 31 11.19 3.63 -1.81
C LEU A 31 10.49 2.66 -2.77
N GLY A 32 9.18 2.45 -2.58
CA GLY A 32 8.39 1.58 -3.44
C GLY A 32 8.31 2.10 -4.87
N LEU A 33 8.04 3.39 -5.05
CA LEU A 33 7.98 4.00 -6.39
C LEU A 33 9.32 3.90 -7.11
N TRP A 34 10.43 4.21 -6.42
CA TRP A 34 11.76 4.02 -6.96
C TRP A 34 12.00 2.55 -7.36
N TYR A 35 11.69 1.60 -6.48
CA TYR A 35 11.83 0.17 -6.77
C TYR A 35 11.03 -0.26 -8.00
N ALA A 36 9.80 0.24 -8.15
CA ALA A 36 8.97 -0.10 -9.29
C ALA A 36 9.56 0.42 -10.59
N HIS A 37 10.07 1.65 -10.63
CA HIS A 37 10.73 2.20 -11.82
C HIS A 37 11.99 1.41 -12.21
N GLU A 38 12.71 0.88 -11.22
CA GLU A 38 13.95 0.13 -11.43
C GLU A 38 13.74 -1.35 -11.78
N LYS A 39 12.63 -1.95 -11.33
CA LYS A 39 12.46 -3.42 -11.30
C LYS A 39 11.14 -3.93 -11.85
N PHE A 40 10.16 -3.06 -12.13
CA PHE A 40 8.84 -3.47 -12.61
C PHE A 40 8.55 -2.89 -14.00
N SER A 41 8.46 -3.77 -15.00
CA SER A 41 8.35 -3.33 -16.39
C SER A 41 6.91 -2.89 -16.75
N PRO A 42 6.76 -1.94 -17.69
CA PRO A 42 5.44 -1.54 -18.20
C PRO A 42 4.64 -2.70 -18.80
N GLU A 43 5.32 -3.65 -19.44
CA GLU A 43 4.68 -4.84 -20.03
C GLU A 43 4.09 -5.74 -18.96
N ALA A 44 4.80 -5.93 -17.83
CA ALA A 44 4.31 -6.68 -16.70
C ALA A 44 3.10 -5.98 -16.05
N LYS A 45 3.11 -4.65 -15.95
CA LYS A 45 1.95 -3.86 -15.48
C LYS A 45 0.73 -4.10 -16.38
N ALA A 46 0.88 -3.93 -17.68
CA ALA A 46 -0.21 -4.10 -18.66
C ALA A 46 -0.77 -5.53 -18.69
N ASP A 47 0.10 -6.54 -18.59
CA ASP A 47 -0.32 -7.94 -18.51
C ASP A 47 -1.14 -8.23 -17.25
N VAL A 48 -0.71 -7.73 -16.09
CA VAL A 48 -1.45 -7.89 -14.82
C VAL A 48 -2.76 -7.11 -14.84
N GLU A 49 -2.80 -5.90 -15.40
CA GLU A 49 -4.03 -5.11 -15.61
C GLU A 49 -5.06 -5.91 -16.40
N LYS A 50 -4.63 -6.51 -17.52
CA LYS A 50 -5.51 -7.36 -18.35
C LYS A 50 -6.00 -8.58 -17.59
N LYS A 51 -5.13 -9.25 -16.83
CA LYS A 51 -5.49 -10.42 -16.02
C LYS A 51 -6.52 -10.08 -14.95
N VAL A 52 -6.34 -8.97 -14.23
CA VAL A 52 -7.28 -8.51 -13.20
C VAL A 52 -8.64 -8.17 -13.81
N ALA A 53 -8.67 -7.46 -14.95
CA ALA A 53 -9.93 -7.19 -15.66
C ALA A 53 -10.64 -8.50 -16.05
N THR A 54 -9.90 -9.45 -16.61
CA THR A 54 -10.43 -10.78 -16.97
C THR A 54 -10.99 -11.52 -15.75
N MET A 55 -10.30 -11.49 -14.62
CA MET A 55 -10.76 -12.14 -13.39
C MET A 55 -12.06 -11.51 -12.86
N ILE A 56 -12.19 -10.18 -12.93
CA ILE A 56 -13.42 -9.48 -12.55
C ILE A 56 -14.59 -9.94 -13.42
N ASP A 57 -14.41 -10.05 -14.74
CA ASP A 57 -15.47 -10.47 -15.65
C ASP A 57 -15.87 -11.94 -15.43
N VAL A 58 -14.90 -12.83 -15.24
CA VAL A 58 -15.18 -14.23 -14.86
C VAL A 58 -15.96 -14.31 -13.54
N TYR A 59 -15.66 -13.46 -12.56
CA TYR A 59 -16.43 -13.41 -11.31
C TYR A 59 -17.86 -12.92 -11.51
N LYS A 60 -18.09 -11.93 -12.38
CA LYS A 60 -19.44 -11.48 -12.73
C LYS A 60 -20.25 -12.60 -13.37
N GLU A 61 -19.67 -13.33 -14.31
CA GLU A 61 -20.34 -14.47 -14.96
C GLU A 61 -20.70 -15.58 -13.97
N ARG A 62 -19.78 -15.90 -13.05
CA ARG A 62 -20.03 -16.90 -12.00
C ARG A 62 -21.13 -16.45 -11.05
N LEU A 63 -21.11 -15.18 -10.64
CA LEU A 63 -22.18 -14.62 -9.81
C LEU A 63 -23.51 -14.67 -10.55
N ALA A 64 -23.57 -14.28 -11.84
CA ALA A 64 -24.79 -14.31 -12.66
C ALA A 64 -25.48 -15.68 -12.68
N LYS A 65 -24.69 -16.77 -12.67
CA LYS A 65 -25.16 -18.17 -12.69
C LYS A 65 -25.28 -18.80 -11.31
N ASN A 66 -25.00 -18.05 -10.25
CA ASN A 66 -25.07 -18.54 -8.89
C ASN A 66 -26.51 -18.83 -8.47
N ASP A 67 -26.73 -19.99 -7.85
CA ASP A 67 -28.04 -20.55 -7.50
C ASP A 67 -28.32 -20.57 -5.99
N TRP A 68 -27.30 -20.35 -5.14
CA TRP A 68 -27.47 -20.27 -3.69
C TRP A 68 -27.76 -18.85 -3.19
N LEU A 69 -27.45 -17.82 -3.98
CA LEU A 69 -27.79 -16.42 -3.68
C LEU A 69 -29.16 -16.04 -4.26
N THR A 70 -29.88 -15.16 -3.55
CA THR A 70 -31.08 -14.53 -4.11
C THR A 70 -30.73 -13.63 -5.29
N PRO A 71 -31.67 -13.41 -6.24
CA PRO A 71 -31.45 -12.49 -7.36
C PRO A 71 -31.00 -11.09 -6.92
N GLU A 72 -31.62 -10.51 -5.87
CA GLU A 72 -31.25 -9.16 -5.42
C GLU A 72 -29.82 -9.11 -4.88
N THR A 73 -29.40 -10.14 -4.15
CA THR A 73 -28.05 -10.20 -3.57
C THR A 73 -26.99 -10.32 -4.67
N ARG A 74 -27.27 -11.13 -5.69
CA ARG A 74 -26.41 -11.30 -6.86
C ARG A 74 -26.23 -9.98 -7.63
N ASP A 75 -27.32 -9.25 -7.85
CA ASP A 75 -27.26 -7.96 -8.55
C ASP A 75 -26.42 -6.94 -7.76
N LYS A 76 -26.55 -6.88 -6.43
CA LYS A 76 -25.71 -6.04 -5.58
C LYS A 76 -24.23 -6.45 -5.58
N ALA A 77 -23.95 -7.75 -5.63
CA ALA A 77 -22.58 -8.26 -5.74
C ALA A 77 -21.94 -7.85 -7.08
N ILE A 78 -22.69 -7.89 -8.19
CA ILE A 78 -22.25 -7.41 -9.50
C ILE A 78 -22.00 -5.90 -9.47
N VAL A 79 -22.87 -5.11 -8.83
CA VAL A 79 -22.64 -3.66 -8.64
C VAL A 79 -21.32 -3.41 -7.90
N LYS A 80 -21.00 -4.18 -6.85
CA LYS A 80 -19.71 -4.08 -6.15
C LYS A 80 -18.53 -4.37 -7.08
N LEU A 81 -18.61 -5.41 -7.90
CA LEU A 81 -17.55 -5.74 -8.87
C LEU A 81 -17.34 -4.63 -9.92
N ASN A 82 -18.40 -3.96 -10.34
CA ASN A 82 -18.33 -2.88 -11.34
C ASN A 82 -17.58 -1.62 -10.85
N VAL A 83 -17.48 -1.43 -9.53
CA VAL A 83 -16.84 -0.25 -8.93
C VAL A 83 -15.47 -0.55 -8.30
N ILE A 84 -14.97 -1.78 -8.44
CA ILE A 84 -13.60 -2.12 -7.99
C ILE A 84 -12.60 -1.29 -8.80
N LYS A 85 -11.73 -0.58 -8.09
CA LYS A 85 -10.57 0.13 -8.65
C LYS A 85 -9.31 -0.65 -8.30
N PRO A 86 -8.71 -1.38 -9.25
CA PRO A 86 -7.48 -2.12 -8.99
C PRO A 86 -6.28 -1.15 -8.91
N TYR A 87 -5.43 -1.34 -7.91
CA TYR A 87 -4.13 -0.67 -7.79
C TYR A 87 -3.04 -1.67 -8.15
N ILE A 88 -2.39 -1.47 -9.30
CA ILE A 88 -1.47 -2.46 -9.88
C ILE A 88 -0.07 -1.85 -10.00
N GLY A 89 0.90 -2.48 -9.33
CA GLY A 89 2.29 -2.06 -9.31
C GLY A 89 2.54 -0.90 -8.36
N TYR A 90 2.36 0.34 -8.82
CA TYR A 90 2.81 1.54 -8.12
C TYR A 90 1.89 2.76 -8.37
N PRO A 91 1.82 3.72 -7.43
CA PRO A 91 1.16 5.00 -7.66
C PRO A 91 1.91 5.84 -8.71
N GLU A 92 1.19 6.63 -9.51
CA GLU A 92 1.82 7.53 -10.48
C GLU A 92 2.57 8.69 -9.81
N GLU A 93 2.14 9.11 -8.61
CA GLU A 93 2.72 10.23 -7.88
C GLU A 93 2.84 9.93 -6.38
N LEU A 94 3.85 10.51 -5.72
CA LEU A 94 3.97 10.45 -4.28
C LEU A 94 3.00 11.42 -3.60
N PRO A 95 2.46 11.08 -2.42
CA PRO A 95 1.65 12.02 -1.67
C PRO A 95 2.42 13.28 -1.31
N GLU A 96 1.80 14.45 -1.46
CA GLU A 96 2.43 15.76 -1.30
C GLU A 96 3.20 15.93 0.02
N ARG A 97 2.66 15.37 1.12
CA ARG A 97 3.29 15.38 2.45
C ARG A 97 4.70 14.78 2.52
N TYR A 98 5.12 14.00 1.51
CA TYR A 98 6.48 13.48 1.45
C TYR A 98 7.51 14.59 1.30
N LYS A 99 7.14 15.76 0.77
CA LYS A 99 8.01 16.95 0.70
C LYS A 99 8.39 17.48 2.08
N ASP A 100 7.55 17.24 3.10
CA ASP A 100 7.80 17.66 4.48
C ASP A 100 8.70 16.66 5.26
N LYS A 101 9.08 15.53 4.63
CA LYS A 101 9.94 14.50 5.26
C LYS A 101 11.40 14.72 4.92
N VAL A 102 11.96 15.81 5.43
CA VAL A 102 13.37 16.15 5.24
C VAL A 102 14.18 15.62 6.42
N VAL A 103 15.30 14.93 6.13
CA VAL A 103 16.25 14.50 7.15
C VAL A 103 17.08 15.70 7.58
N ASP A 104 17.08 16.01 8.88
CA ASP A 104 17.99 16.98 9.48
C ASP A 104 19.28 16.27 9.90
N GLU A 105 20.38 16.58 9.21
CA GLU A 105 21.70 15.99 9.46
C GLU A 105 22.30 16.38 10.82
N THR A 106 21.80 17.47 11.42
CA THR A 106 22.23 17.93 12.74
C THR A 106 21.44 17.31 13.89
N ALA A 107 20.28 16.72 13.59
CA ALA A 107 19.40 16.09 14.56
C ALA A 107 19.75 14.61 14.79
N SER A 108 19.42 14.10 15.97
CA SER A 108 19.52 12.67 16.26
C SER A 108 18.53 11.85 15.44
N LEU A 109 18.77 10.54 15.34
CA LEU A 109 17.86 9.59 14.72
C LEU A 109 16.45 9.64 15.33
N PHE A 110 16.36 9.80 16.64
CA PHE A 110 15.09 9.86 17.36
C PHE A 110 14.31 11.14 17.03
N GLU A 111 14.99 12.28 16.97
CA GLU A 111 14.39 13.57 16.61
C GLU A 111 13.86 13.57 15.19
N ASN A 112 14.63 13.04 14.22
CA ASN A 112 14.19 12.83 12.85
C ASN A 112 12.95 11.90 12.79
N ALA A 113 12.96 10.77 13.52
CA ALA A 113 11.82 9.86 13.56
C ALA A 113 10.55 10.53 14.13
N LEU A 114 10.69 11.34 15.18
CA LEU A 114 9.59 12.13 15.73
C LEU A 114 9.08 13.18 14.74
N ALA A 115 9.97 13.85 14.01
CA ALA A 115 9.59 14.83 12.99
C ALA A 115 8.74 14.17 11.89
N PHE A 116 9.15 13.01 11.38
CA PHE A 116 8.36 12.27 10.39
C PHE A 116 7.02 11.78 10.94
N ALA A 117 6.98 11.34 12.20
CA ALA A 117 5.73 10.95 12.86
C ALA A 117 4.75 12.15 12.95
N ARG A 118 5.25 13.35 13.27
CA ARG A 118 4.42 14.57 13.30
C ARG A 118 3.83 14.91 11.94
N VAL A 119 4.57 14.73 10.85
CA VAL A 119 4.07 14.91 9.47
C VAL A 119 2.89 13.97 9.19
N GLU A 120 3.03 12.67 9.50
CA GLU A 120 1.95 11.69 9.26
C GLU A 120 0.73 11.92 10.17
N ILE A 121 0.95 12.32 11.43
CA ILE A 121 -0.14 12.69 12.35
C ILE A 121 -0.89 13.90 11.78
N LYS A 122 -0.17 14.97 11.42
CA LYS A 122 -0.77 16.18 10.82
C LYS A 122 -1.57 15.84 9.56
N HIS A 123 -1.03 14.99 8.68
CA HIS A 123 -1.73 14.53 7.47
C HIS A 123 -2.98 13.70 7.79
N SER A 124 -2.92 12.86 8.81
CA SER A 124 -4.08 12.06 9.23
C SER A 124 -5.20 12.96 9.75
N TRP A 125 -4.87 13.98 10.54
CA TRP A 125 -5.84 14.96 11.02
C TRP A 125 -6.38 15.87 9.92
N SER A 126 -5.57 16.23 8.92
CA SER A 126 -6.03 17.08 7.81
C SER A 126 -7.08 16.41 6.93
N LYS A 127 -7.25 15.09 7.01
CA LYS A 127 -8.31 14.34 6.31
C LYS A 127 -9.66 14.40 7.00
N TRP A 128 -9.72 14.88 8.24
CA TRP A 128 -10.98 14.97 8.96
C TRP A 128 -11.97 15.88 8.21
N ASN A 129 -13.19 15.38 8.00
CA ASN A 129 -14.25 16.07 7.28
C ASN A 129 -13.87 16.50 5.84
N GLN A 130 -12.93 15.79 5.22
CA GLN A 130 -12.55 15.96 3.82
C GLN A 130 -13.05 14.79 2.95
N PRO A 131 -13.23 14.98 1.64
CA PRO A 131 -13.45 13.89 0.71
C PRO A 131 -12.32 12.86 0.76
N VAL A 132 -12.64 11.59 0.53
CA VAL A 132 -11.65 10.52 0.43
C VAL A 132 -10.79 10.71 -0.81
N ASP A 133 -9.47 10.69 -0.63
CA ASP A 133 -8.51 10.67 -1.72
C ASP A 133 -8.30 9.25 -2.24
N TYR A 134 -8.84 8.95 -3.43
CA TYR A 134 -8.69 7.65 -4.10
C TYR A 134 -7.36 7.49 -4.83
N LYS A 135 -6.43 8.44 -4.72
CA LYS A 135 -5.06 8.30 -5.22
C LYS A 135 -4.12 7.71 -4.18
N GLU A 136 -4.53 7.62 -2.91
CA GLU A 136 -3.65 7.10 -1.86
C GLU A 136 -3.54 5.57 -1.87
N TRP A 137 -2.30 5.09 -1.79
CA TRP A 137 -2.00 3.66 -1.74
C TRP A 137 -1.75 3.21 -0.29
N GLY A 138 -2.41 2.12 0.10
CA GLY A 138 -2.22 1.48 1.41
C GLY A 138 -0.89 0.72 1.53
N MET A 139 -0.41 0.17 0.41
CA MET A 139 0.83 -0.61 0.34
C MET A 139 1.84 0.06 -0.59
N PRO A 140 3.14 0.02 -0.28
CA PRO A 140 4.19 0.44 -1.20
C PRO A 140 4.50 -0.65 -2.23
N ALA A 141 4.93 -0.25 -3.43
CA ALA A 141 5.10 -1.17 -4.57
C ALA A 141 6.11 -2.32 -4.36
N HIS A 142 7.09 -2.15 -3.47
CA HIS A 142 8.08 -3.19 -3.16
C HIS A 142 7.60 -4.20 -2.10
N MET A 143 6.41 -4.01 -1.55
CA MET A 143 5.83 -4.93 -0.56
C MET A 143 5.37 -6.22 -1.25
N VAL A 144 5.85 -7.35 -0.76
CA VAL A 144 5.37 -8.67 -1.19
C VAL A 144 4.10 -9.00 -0.41
N ASN A 145 2.97 -8.44 -0.85
CA ASN A 145 1.63 -8.65 -0.31
C ASN A 145 0.56 -8.19 -1.33
N ALA A 146 -0.74 -8.41 -1.05
CA ALA A 146 -1.85 -7.90 -1.85
C ALA A 146 -3.06 -7.54 -0.98
#